data_AF-A0A100WQL5-F1
#
_entry.id   AF-A0A100WQL5-F1
#
_cell.length_a   1.000
_cell.length_b   1.000
_cell.length_c   1.000
_cell.angle_alpha   90.00
_cell.angle_beta   90.00
_cell.angle_gamma   90.00
#
_symmetry.space_group_name_H-M   'P 1'
#
loop_
_entity.id
_entity.type
_entity.pdbx_description
1 polymer ?
#
loop_
_entity_poly.entity_id
_entity_poly.type
_entity_poly.pdbx_seq_one_letter_code
_entity_poly.pdbx_strand_id
1 'polypeptide(L)'
;MTTTRQHIEDLEPTQWAGLTRAAAVESIETSRRLGLEPRPETIALAAQTEAELVEHRSKAGPVEKRLSTVMQLVAADQRSREAQRLATEAHQGRLDAEASATIARADADESARVAQEARERVRAVQADSAKKDRKRAQERAADQQALQLARAETERVRVDAAAEIDQVRADAAAEVAAAEERARGAEERAGQRASERTAERQAAETKVQELQTQLARVRADSASEVAAARERTRAAEERAEQRMAERAADRAAAEEAAARLRAEVNRVRADAAAEIAAARGQARAEVDNARRYAEGMLRQAREVAAATSKPAPGLLTIPIAPVQVRPQIGPIEAAVDALYRIDYLLETGLAPERPPVDINYLRGLTRTVQEHARELASELESLPTRFTNQTDVDAAASYANAAGAAYTVLLQRIEQATQKLRNRDTDQADEIGKAISTMVGDQWVRALCQPIG
;
A
#
# COMPACT_ATOMS: atom_id res chain seq x y z
N MET A 1 34.79 183.37 -86.50
CA MET A 1 34.68 182.91 -85.10
C MET A 1 34.96 181.41 -85.00
N THR A 2 36.17 180.99 -85.37
CA THR A 2 36.44 179.56 -85.67
C THR A 2 37.60 178.96 -84.89
N THR A 3 38.48 179.77 -84.31
CA THR A 3 39.65 179.24 -83.56
C THR A 3 39.36 178.93 -82.10
N THR A 4 38.39 179.58 -81.47
CA THR A 4 38.06 179.37 -80.04
C THR A 4 37.19 178.12 -79.81
N ARG A 5 36.31 177.76 -80.76
CA ARG A 5 35.39 176.61 -80.59
C ARG A 5 36.08 175.26 -80.82
N GLN A 6 36.99 175.19 -81.79
CA GLN A 6 37.81 174.01 -82.04
C GLN A 6 38.72 173.69 -80.84
N HIS A 7 39.35 174.72 -80.25
CA HIS A 7 40.17 174.56 -79.04
C HIS A 7 39.36 174.05 -77.83
N ILE A 8 38.09 174.41 -77.70
CA ILE A 8 37.23 173.91 -76.61
C ILE A 8 36.86 172.44 -76.81
N GLU A 9 36.74 171.96 -78.06
CA GLU A 9 36.46 170.55 -78.38
C GLU A 9 37.68 169.65 -78.16
N ASP A 10 38.90 170.15 -78.44
CA ASP A 10 40.18 169.44 -78.26
C ASP A 10 40.68 169.41 -76.79
N LEU A 11 40.03 170.14 -75.87
CA LEU A 11 40.37 170.07 -74.44
C LEU A 11 40.01 168.72 -73.84
N GLU A 12 40.98 168.12 -73.15
CA GLU A 12 40.80 166.91 -72.32
C GLU A 12 39.59 167.09 -71.37
N PRO A 13 38.72 166.08 -71.20
CA PRO A 13 37.42 166.25 -70.54
C PRO A 13 37.50 166.87 -69.14
N THR A 14 38.51 166.51 -68.36
CA THR A 14 38.76 167.06 -67.02
C THR A 14 39.23 168.52 -67.06
N GLN A 15 40.09 168.87 -68.03
CA GLN A 15 40.55 170.25 -68.22
C GLN A 15 39.41 171.16 -68.67
N TRP A 16 38.52 170.66 -69.55
CA TRP A 16 37.31 171.37 -69.94
C TRP A 16 36.39 171.61 -68.74
N ALA A 17 36.16 170.60 -67.90
CA ALA A 17 35.28 170.71 -66.74
C ALA A 17 35.82 171.74 -65.73
N GLY A 18 37.13 171.69 -65.44
CA GLY A 18 37.79 172.65 -64.56
C GLY A 18 37.74 174.09 -65.09
N LEU A 19 38.06 174.31 -66.37
CA LEU A 19 37.96 175.63 -67.00
C LEU A 19 36.53 176.17 -67.01
N THR A 20 35.55 175.31 -67.32
CA THR A 20 34.13 175.70 -67.39
C THR A 20 33.61 176.11 -66.00
N ARG A 21 34.00 175.37 -64.95
CA ARG A 21 33.61 175.71 -63.58
C ARG A 21 34.31 176.97 -63.07
N ALA A 22 35.61 177.10 -63.31
CA ALA A 22 36.39 178.28 -62.92
C ALA A 22 35.86 179.55 -63.59
N ALA A 23 35.60 179.51 -64.91
CA ALA A 23 35.01 180.62 -65.63
C ALA A 23 33.59 180.97 -65.11
N ALA A 24 32.81 179.96 -64.70
CA ALA A 24 31.50 180.19 -64.09
C ALA A 24 31.60 180.89 -62.72
N VAL A 25 32.54 180.48 -61.86
CA VAL A 25 32.79 181.13 -60.56
C VAL A 25 33.31 182.56 -60.74
N GLU A 26 34.29 182.75 -61.62
CA GLU A 26 34.85 184.07 -61.91
C GLU A 26 33.80 185.01 -62.52
N SER A 27 32.93 184.49 -63.40
CA SER A 27 31.81 185.26 -63.92
C SER A 27 30.85 185.67 -62.80
N ILE A 28 30.58 184.81 -61.82
CA ILE A 28 29.71 185.14 -60.67
C ILE A 28 30.34 186.22 -59.79
N GLU A 29 31.63 186.10 -59.48
CA GLU A 29 32.36 187.10 -58.67
C GLU A 29 32.45 188.45 -59.38
N THR A 30 32.72 188.44 -60.69
CA THR A 30 32.79 189.65 -61.50
C THR A 30 31.43 190.33 -61.58
N SER A 31 30.34 189.56 -61.79
CA SER A 31 28.98 190.10 -61.76
C SER A 31 28.66 190.73 -60.40
N ARG A 32 29.01 190.07 -59.28
CA ARG A 32 28.82 190.64 -57.93
C ARG A 32 29.63 191.92 -57.70
N ARG A 33 30.88 192.00 -58.16
CA ARG A 33 31.70 193.23 -58.08
C ARG A 33 31.13 194.39 -58.88
N LEU A 34 30.51 194.09 -60.03
CA LEU A 34 29.85 195.08 -60.88
C LEU A 34 28.43 195.44 -60.41
N GLY A 35 27.98 194.92 -59.26
CA GLY A 35 26.64 195.15 -58.72
C GLY A 35 25.52 194.52 -59.55
N LEU A 36 25.84 193.55 -60.42
CA LEU A 36 24.90 192.83 -61.27
C LEU A 36 24.59 191.45 -60.65
N GLU A 37 23.33 191.03 -60.65
CA GLU A 37 23.00 189.67 -60.22
C GLU A 37 23.48 188.63 -61.26
N PRO A 38 24.23 187.58 -60.84
CA PRO A 38 24.70 186.55 -61.75
C PRO A 38 23.58 185.62 -62.24
N ARG A 39 23.69 185.14 -63.49
CA ARG A 39 22.69 184.28 -64.15
C ARG A 39 22.58 182.89 -63.50
N PRO A 40 21.36 182.32 -63.39
CA PRO A 40 21.13 181.06 -62.67
C PRO A 40 21.81 179.85 -63.30
N GLU A 41 21.96 179.79 -64.62
CA GLU A 41 22.65 178.69 -65.30
C GLU A 41 24.14 178.67 -64.96
N THR A 42 24.76 179.85 -64.83
CA THR A 42 26.15 179.99 -64.40
C THR A 42 26.32 179.59 -62.93
N ILE A 43 25.33 179.90 -62.08
CA ILE A 43 25.29 179.46 -60.68
C ILE A 43 25.18 177.93 -60.59
N ALA A 44 24.35 177.30 -61.42
CA ALA A 44 24.20 175.85 -61.45
C ALA A 44 25.49 175.14 -61.92
N LEU A 45 26.15 175.66 -62.97
CA LEU A 45 27.41 175.11 -63.47
C LEU A 45 28.56 175.29 -62.46
N ALA A 46 28.61 176.40 -61.72
CA ALA A 46 29.59 176.61 -60.65
C ALA A 46 29.40 175.65 -59.46
N ALA A 47 28.14 175.29 -59.16
CA ALA A 47 27.79 174.40 -58.06
C ALA A 47 28.06 172.92 -58.35
N GLN A 48 28.06 172.50 -59.62
CA GLN A 48 28.36 171.11 -60.01
C GLN A 48 29.84 170.77 -59.83
N THR A 49 30.12 169.50 -59.49
CA THR A 49 31.49 169.00 -59.39
C THR A 49 32.06 168.71 -60.78
N GLU A 50 33.39 168.80 -60.94
CA GLU A 50 34.04 168.55 -62.23
C GLU A 50 33.80 167.12 -62.73
N ALA A 51 33.68 166.14 -61.83
CA ALA A 51 33.32 164.77 -62.18
C ALA A 51 31.89 164.68 -62.77
N GLU A 52 30.93 165.39 -62.20
CA GLU A 52 29.56 165.45 -62.74
C GLU A 52 29.50 166.15 -64.09
N LEU A 53 30.34 167.18 -64.31
CA LEU A 53 30.46 167.85 -65.61
C LEU A 53 31.07 166.94 -66.69
N VAL A 54 32.06 166.11 -66.33
CA VAL A 54 32.63 165.10 -67.23
C VAL A 54 31.60 164.00 -67.54
N GLU A 55 30.87 163.52 -66.52
CA GLU A 55 29.84 162.51 -66.70
C GLU A 55 28.72 163.02 -67.62
N HIS A 56 28.31 164.29 -67.44
CA HIS A 56 27.33 164.94 -68.31
C HIS A 56 27.80 165.05 -69.76
N ARG A 57 29.08 165.38 -70.00
CA ARG A 57 29.66 165.38 -71.36
C ARG A 57 29.75 163.97 -71.95
N SER A 58 29.99 162.94 -71.13
CA SER A 58 30.07 161.53 -71.58
C SER A 58 28.72 160.92 -71.95
N LYS A 59 27.64 161.27 -71.23
CA LYS A 59 26.29 160.77 -71.49
C LYS A 59 25.61 161.44 -72.68
N ALA A 60 26.01 162.67 -73.04
CA ALA A 60 25.38 163.41 -74.14
C ALA A 60 25.81 162.95 -75.55
N GLY A 61 26.95 162.25 -75.69
CA GLY A 61 27.44 161.67 -76.95
C GLY A 61 27.66 162.67 -78.11
N PRO A 62 28.47 162.34 -79.15
CA PRO A 62 28.53 163.17 -80.35
C PRO A 62 27.26 163.01 -81.19
N VAL A 63 26.64 164.11 -81.61
CA VAL A 63 25.40 164.13 -82.40
C VAL A 63 25.59 163.35 -83.72
N GLU A 64 24.73 162.35 -83.98
CA GLU A 64 24.79 161.48 -85.16
C GLU A 64 24.73 162.27 -86.49
N LYS A 65 25.71 162.03 -87.36
CA LYS A 65 25.72 162.54 -88.74
C LYS A 65 24.73 161.74 -89.59
N ARG A 66 23.81 162.42 -90.31
CA ARG A 66 22.85 161.78 -91.23
C ARG A 66 23.58 160.90 -92.25
N LEU A 67 23.40 159.58 -92.16
CA LEU A 67 23.98 158.59 -93.07
C LEU A 67 23.14 158.46 -94.36
N SER A 68 23.81 158.28 -95.49
CA SER A 68 23.24 158.16 -96.85
C SER A 68 22.47 156.85 -97.06
N THR A 69 21.42 156.88 -97.89
CA THR A 69 20.40 155.83 -98.13
C THR A 69 20.95 154.43 -98.45
N VAL A 70 22.15 154.30 -99.03
CA VAL A 70 22.74 152.99 -99.38
C VAL A 70 23.24 152.23 -98.13
N MET A 71 23.73 152.94 -97.11
CA MET A 71 24.16 152.31 -95.84
C MET A 71 22.99 151.81 -94.99
N GLN A 72 21.78 152.36 -95.17
CA GLN A 72 20.57 151.88 -94.50
C GLN A 72 20.15 150.49 -95.00
N LEU A 73 20.39 150.17 -96.28
CA LEU A 73 20.05 148.86 -96.85
C LEU A 73 20.97 147.74 -96.33
N VAL A 74 22.26 148.01 -96.20
CA VAL A 74 23.25 147.05 -95.66
C VAL A 74 23.00 146.77 -94.18
N ALA A 75 22.66 147.82 -93.41
CA ALA A 75 22.28 147.66 -92.01
C ALA A 75 20.97 146.87 -91.85
N ALA A 76 20.03 146.98 -92.79
CA ALA A 76 18.81 146.18 -92.79
C ALA A 76 19.06 144.69 -93.12
N ASP A 77 19.93 144.38 -94.09
CA ASP A 77 20.28 142.99 -94.44
C ASP A 77 21.04 142.28 -93.31
N GLN A 78 21.97 142.98 -92.65
CA GLN A 78 22.70 142.41 -91.51
C GLN A 78 21.77 142.08 -90.33
N ARG A 79 20.82 142.98 -90.00
CA ARG A 79 19.79 142.69 -88.98
C ARG A 79 18.90 141.52 -89.36
N SER A 80 18.59 141.34 -90.65
CA SER A 80 17.80 140.20 -91.12
C SER A 80 18.54 138.88 -90.90
N ARG A 81 19.84 138.82 -91.20
CA ARG A 81 20.66 137.62 -90.98
C ARG A 81 20.85 137.30 -89.50
N GLU A 82 21.03 138.31 -88.65
CA GLU A 82 21.11 138.12 -87.20
C GLU A 82 19.77 137.61 -86.63
N ALA A 83 18.65 138.17 -87.07
CA ALA A 83 17.33 137.67 -86.70
C ALA A 83 17.10 136.22 -87.15
N GLN A 84 17.57 135.85 -88.35
CA GLN A 84 17.45 134.49 -88.87
C GLN A 84 18.34 133.49 -88.11
N ARG A 85 19.55 133.91 -87.70
CA ARG A 85 20.42 133.10 -86.82
C ARG A 85 19.78 132.89 -85.45
N LEU A 86 19.29 133.95 -84.82
CA LEU A 86 18.60 133.87 -83.52
C LEU A 86 17.33 133.01 -83.60
N ALA A 87 16.56 133.11 -84.69
CA ALA A 87 15.39 132.25 -84.91
C ALA A 87 15.79 130.77 -85.07
N THR A 88 16.91 130.49 -85.73
CA THR A 88 17.43 129.13 -85.91
C THR A 88 17.96 128.57 -84.59
N GLU A 89 18.71 129.36 -83.81
CA GLU A 89 19.20 128.99 -82.48
C GLU A 89 18.06 128.78 -81.48
N ALA A 90 17.04 129.64 -81.49
CA ALA A 90 15.84 129.45 -80.68
C ALA A 90 15.05 128.20 -81.07
N HIS A 91 14.96 127.91 -82.38
CA HIS A 91 14.33 126.69 -82.86
C HIS A 91 15.11 125.44 -82.45
N GLN A 92 16.44 125.47 -82.58
CA GLN A 92 17.32 124.37 -82.15
C GLN A 92 17.25 124.17 -80.63
N GLY A 93 17.31 125.26 -79.85
CA GLY A 93 17.18 125.20 -78.39
C GLY A 93 15.81 124.64 -77.95
N ARG A 94 14.74 124.91 -78.69
CA ARG A 94 13.43 124.28 -78.46
C ARG A 94 13.48 122.78 -78.74
N LEU A 95 14.08 122.35 -79.87
CA LEU A 95 14.23 120.94 -80.20
C LEU A 95 15.08 120.19 -79.16
N ASP A 96 16.17 120.79 -78.70
CA ASP A 96 17.06 120.21 -77.69
C ASP A 96 16.36 120.11 -76.32
N ALA A 97 15.54 121.11 -75.96
CA ALA A 97 14.71 121.08 -74.75
C ALA A 97 13.60 120.02 -74.85
N GLU A 98 12.95 119.87 -76.00
CA GLU A 98 11.96 118.82 -76.26
C GLU A 98 12.60 117.42 -76.20
N ALA A 99 13.79 117.25 -76.78
CA ALA A 99 14.57 116.01 -76.69
C ALA A 99 14.96 115.69 -75.23
N SER A 100 15.46 116.68 -74.48
CA SER A 100 15.82 116.51 -73.06
C SER A 100 14.61 116.17 -72.20
N ALA A 101 13.46 116.83 -72.44
CA ALA A 101 12.21 116.52 -71.76
C ALA A 101 11.69 115.11 -72.08
N THR A 102 11.89 114.65 -73.32
CA THR A 102 11.52 113.28 -73.73
C THR A 102 12.40 112.24 -73.06
N ILE A 103 13.72 112.46 -73.01
CA ILE A 103 14.66 111.58 -72.29
C ILE A 103 14.32 111.55 -70.79
N ALA A 104 14.12 112.71 -70.16
CA ALA A 104 13.77 112.77 -68.75
C ALA A 104 12.44 112.06 -68.41
N ARG A 105 11.45 112.11 -69.31
CA ARG A 105 10.20 111.34 -69.16
C ARG A 105 10.45 109.84 -69.28
N ALA A 106 11.22 109.41 -70.28
CA ALA A 106 11.58 108.01 -70.44
C ALA A 106 12.34 107.46 -69.23
N ASP A 107 13.30 108.21 -68.68
CA ASP A 107 14.05 107.84 -67.48
C ASP A 107 13.15 107.80 -66.23
N ALA A 108 12.20 108.71 -66.11
CA ALA A 108 11.22 108.73 -65.02
C ALA A 108 10.26 107.54 -65.11
N ASP A 109 9.78 107.20 -66.31
CA ASP A 109 8.91 106.05 -66.56
C ASP A 109 9.66 104.73 -66.30
N GLU A 110 10.93 104.63 -66.73
CA GLU A 110 11.79 103.47 -66.45
C GLU A 110 12.06 103.34 -64.94
N SER A 111 12.37 104.44 -64.25
CA SER A 111 12.54 104.46 -62.79
C SER A 111 11.26 104.07 -62.05
N ALA A 112 10.09 104.52 -62.54
CA ALA A 112 8.79 104.15 -61.98
C ALA A 112 8.51 102.65 -62.17
N ARG A 113 8.83 102.10 -63.35
CA ARG A 113 8.73 100.65 -63.61
C ARG A 113 9.65 99.84 -62.70
N VAL A 114 10.92 100.21 -62.60
CA VAL A 114 11.89 99.52 -61.74
C VAL A 114 11.46 99.59 -60.27
N ALA A 115 10.97 100.74 -59.80
CA ALA A 115 10.45 100.88 -58.45
C ALA A 115 9.19 100.02 -58.21
N GLN A 116 8.31 99.92 -59.19
CA GLN A 116 7.12 99.08 -59.12
C GLN A 116 7.49 97.59 -59.08
N GLU A 117 8.38 97.13 -59.96
CA GLU A 117 8.89 95.76 -59.97
C GLU A 117 9.60 95.41 -58.65
N ALA A 118 10.39 96.33 -58.09
CA ALA A 118 11.03 96.15 -56.79
C ALA A 118 10.00 96.01 -55.65
N ARG A 119 8.94 96.83 -55.65
CA ARG A 119 7.84 96.72 -54.68
C ARG A 119 7.11 95.39 -54.80
N GLU A 120 6.86 94.92 -56.02
CA GLU A 120 6.20 93.64 -56.27
C GLU A 120 7.06 92.46 -55.78
N ARG A 121 8.38 92.49 -56.02
CA ARG A 121 9.32 91.51 -55.46
C ARG A 121 9.31 91.50 -53.93
N VAL A 122 9.31 92.67 -53.29
CA VAL A 122 9.22 92.77 -51.82
C VAL A 122 7.90 92.17 -51.30
N ARG A 123 6.76 92.47 -51.94
CA ARG A 123 5.47 91.88 -51.57
C ARG A 123 5.47 90.36 -51.72
N ALA A 124 6.05 89.84 -52.80
CA ALA A 124 6.15 88.39 -53.03
C ALA A 124 7.00 87.71 -51.94
N VAL A 125 8.15 88.29 -51.58
CA VAL A 125 9.02 87.78 -50.50
C VAL A 125 8.32 87.85 -49.14
N GLN A 126 7.61 88.94 -48.84
CA GLN A 126 6.83 89.07 -47.61
C GLN A 126 5.70 88.02 -47.53
N ALA A 127 5.01 87.76 -48.64
CA ALA A 127 3.96 86.75 -48.70
C ALA A 127 4.52 85.33 -48.52
N ASP A 128 5.67 85.01 -49.14
CA ASP A 128 6.33 83.71 -48.96
C ASP A 128 6.88 83.53 -47.54
N SER A 129 7.46 84.59 -46.95
CA SER A 129 7.88 84.59 -45.55
C SER A 129 6.70 84.35 -44.61
N ALA A 130 5.59 85.08 -44.78
CA ALA A 130 4.40 84.91 -43.98
C ALA A 130 3.80 83.50 -44.12
N LYS A 131 3.85 82.90 -45.31
CA LYS A 131 3.43 81.51 -45.54
C LYS A 131 4.35 80.52 -44.81
N LYS A 132 5.67 80.71 -44.88
CA LYS A 132 6.65 79.89 -44.14
C LYS A 132 6.49 80.03 -42.63
N ASP A 133 6.22 81.23 -42.13
CA ASP A 133 5.98 81.48 -40.71
C ASP A 133 4.70 80.80 -40.22
N ARG A 134 3.61 80.85 -40.99
CA ARG A 134 2.39 80.09 -40.70
C ARG A 134 2.65 78.59 -40.69
N LYS A 135 3.40 78.06 -41.66
CA LYS A 135 3.76 76.63 -41.70
C LYS A 135 4.58 76.22 -40.47
N ARG A 136 5.62 77.00 -40.11
CA ARG A 136 6.43 76.76 -38.90
C ARG A 136 5.61 76.88 -37.61
N ALA A 137 4.62 77.77 -37.57
CA ALA A 137 3.70 77.87 -36.42
C ALA A 137 2.79 76.64 -36.32
N GLN A 138 2.28 76.13 -37.45
CA GLN A 138 1.49 74.89 -37.49
C GLN A 138 2.30 73.66 -37.10
N GLU A 139 3.53 73.52 -37.62
CA GLU A 139 4.45 72.44 -37.26
C GLU A 139 4.74 72.46 -35.74
N ARG A 140 5.09 73.63 -35.19
CA ARG A 140 5.31 73.76 -33.74
C ARG A 140 4.07 73.44 -32.89
N ALA A 141 2.88 73.82 -33.36
CA ALA A 141 1.63 73.49 -32.67
C ALA A 141 1.36 71.98 -32.69
N ALA A 142 1.60 71.32 -33.83
CA ALA A 142 1.48 69.87 -33.98
C ALA A 142 2.49 69.13 -33.09
N ASP A 143 3.75 69.57 -33.05
CA ASP A 143 4.79 68.99 -32.19
C ASP A 143 4.44 69.15 -30.71
N GLN A 144 3.91 70.31 -30.30
CA GLN A 144 3.45 70.53 -28.93
C GLN A 144 2.28 69.61 -28.56
N GLN A 145 1.32 69.41 -29.47
CA GLN A 145 0.23 68.47 -29.27
C GLN A 145 0.73 67.02 -29.17
N ALA A 146 1.66 66.61 -30.03
CA ALA A 146 2.27 65.28 -29.99
C ALA A 146 3.01 65.04 -28.65
N LEU A 147 3.77 66.03 -28.16
CA LEU A 147 4.43 65.96 -26.86
C LEU A 147 3.44 65.89 -25.69
N GLN A 148 2.32 66.61 -25.76
CA GLN A 148 1.27 66.54 -24.74
C GLN A 148 0.61 65.16 -24.70
N LEU A 149 0.30 64.57 -25.87
CA LEU A 149 -0.25 63.23 -25.97
C LEU A 149 0.73 62.18 -25.44
N ALA A 150 2.01 62.25 -25.84
CA ALA A 150 3.03 61.33 -25.36
C ALA A 150 3.22 61.40 -23.83
N ARG A 151 3.16 62.60 -23.25
CA ARG A 151 3.21 62.79 -21.79
C ARG A 151 1.98 62.21 -21.09
N ALA A 152 0.79 62.46 -21.63
CA ALA A 152 -0.45 61.91 -21.08
C ALA A 152 -0.46 60.38 -21.13
N GLU A 153 0.03 59.79 -22.22
CA GLU A 153 0.16 58.34 -22.36
C GLU A 153 1.21 57.75 -21.41
N THR A 154 2.37 58.39 -21.28
CA THR A 154 3.40 57.99 -20.31
C THR A 154 2.86 58.01 -18.88
N GLU A 155 2.06 59.02 -18.54
CA GLU A 155 1.47 59.13 -17.21
C GLU A 155 0.41 58.06 -16.97
N ARG A 156 -0.44 57.75 -17.97
CA ARG A 156 -1.39 56.63 -17.89
C ARG A 156 -0.68 55.31 -17.65
N VAL A 157 0.33 55.00 -18.46
CA VAL A 157 1.12 53.77 -18.30
C VAL A 157 1.78 53.69 -16.92
N ARG A 158 2.25 54.81 -16.36
CA ARG A 158 2.80 54.83 -15.01
C ARG A 158 1.75 54.53 -13.94
N VAL A 159 0.56 55.13 -14.05
CA VAL A 159 -0.54 54.89 -13.10
C VAL A 159 -1.01 53.44 -13.19
N ASP A 160 -1.20 52.92 -14.41
CA ASP A 160 -1.61 51.53 -14.63
C ASP A 160 -0.55 50.55 -14.09
N ALA A 161 0.73 50.79 -14.38
CA ALA A 161 1.82 49.96 -13.86
C ALA A 161 1.93 50.03 -12.32
N ALA A 162 1.69 51.19 -11.70
CA ALA A 162 1.67 51.30 -10.25
C ALA A 162 0.52 50.49 -9.64
N ALA A 163 -0.67 50.55 -10.24
CA ALA A 163 -1.82 49.76 -9.83
C ALA A 163 -1.58 48.25 -9.98
N GLU A 164 -0.97 47.81 -11.08
CA GLU A 164 -0.59 46.41 -11.29
C GLU A 164 0.44 45.94 -10.25
N ILE A 165 1.44 46.76 -9.94
CA ILE A 165 2.44 46.44 -8.91
C ILE A 165 1.79 46.30 -7.53
N ASP A 166 0.87 47.20 -7.17
CA ASP A 166 0.17 47.15 -5.89
C ASP A 166 -0.77 45.93 -5.82
N GLN A 167 -1.42 45.58 -6.93
CA GLN A 167 -2.22 44.36 -7.03
C GLN A 167 -1.35 43.10 -6.83
N VAL A 168 -0.22 42.99 -7.54
CA VAL A 168 0.71 41.86 -7.39
C VAL A 168 1.25 41.76 -5.97
N ARG A 169 1.53 42.89 -5.30
CA ARG A 169 1.95 42.90 -3.90
C ARG A 169 0.84 42.42 -2.96
N ALA A 170 -0.40 42.83 -3.19
CA ALA A 170 -1.54 42.38 -2.41
C ALA A 170 -1.78 40.87 -2.58
N ASP A 171 -1.72 40.37 -3.81
CA ASP A 171 -1.88 38.94 -4.12
C ASP A 171 -0.74 38.11 -3.49
N ALA A 172 0.51 38.56 -3.60
CA ALA A 172 1.65 37.91 -2.95
C ALA A 172 1.52 37.89 -1.42
N ALA A 173 1.06 38.98 -0.81
CA ALA A 173 0.82 39.03 0.63
C ALA A 173 -0.28 38.05 1.06
N ALA A 174 -1.35 37.91 0.27
CA ALA A 174 -2.42 36.94 0.52
C ALA A 174 -1.92 35.50 0.39
N GLU A 175 -1.09 35.20 -0.62
CA GLU A 175 -0.48 33.88 -0.78
C GLU A 175 0.45 33.50 0.38
N VAL A 176 1.27 34.45 0.84
CA VAL A 176 2.15 34.26 2.02
C VAL A 176 1.31 34.00 3.27
N ALA A 177 0.27 34.79 3.53
CA ALA A 177 -0.61 34.58 4.68
C ALA A 177 -1.29 33.19 4.65
N ALA A 178 -1.77 32.77 3.47
CA ALA A 178 -2.34 31.44 3.28
C ALA A 178 -1.31 30.32 3.47
N ALA A 179 -0.05 30.52 3.05
CA ALA A 179 1.03 29.56 3.27
C ALA A 179 1.38 29.43 4.76
N GLU A 180 1.44 30.53 5.50
CA GLU A 180 1.68 30.53 6.94
C GLU A 180 0.56 29.85 7.73
N GLU A 181 -0.69 30.03 7.32
CA GLU A 181 -1.82 29.33 7.95
C GLU A 181 -1.75 27.82 7.69
N ARG A 182 -1.43 27.41 6.45
CA ARG A 182 -1.20 25.98 6.13
C ARG A 182 -0.04 25.40 6.94
N ALA A 183 1.03 26.16 7.15
CA ALA A 183 2.17 25.74 7.96
C ALA A 183 1.75 25.55 9.43
N ARG A 184 1.03 26.52 10.02
CA ARG A 184 0.49 26.41 11.38
C ARG A 184 -0.43 25.19 11.54
N GLY A 185 -1.35 24.98 10.62
CA GLY A 185 -2.23 23.80 10.64
C GLY A 185 -1.49 22.47 10.43
N ALA A 186 -0.32 22.47 9.77
CA ALA A 186 0.54 21.29 9.67
C ALA A 186 1.29 21.02 10.98
N GLU A 187 1.82 22.06 11.62
CA GLU A 187 2.49 21.98 12.92
C GLU A 187 1.54 21.51 14.03
N GLU A 188 0.32 22.04 14.08
CA GLU A 188 -0.71 21.60 15.04
C GLU A 188 -1.03 20.10 14.89
N ARG A 189 -1.21 19.63 13.65
CA ARG A 189 -1.44 18.21 13.37
C ARG A 189 -0.23 17.35 13.71
N ALA A 190 0.98 17.85 13.48
CA ALA A 190 2.20 17.16 13.89
C ALA A 190 2.30 17.04 15.42
N GLY A 191 1.94 18.11 16.15
CA GLY A 191 1.83 18.13 17.60
C GLY A 191 0.80 17.12 18.12
N GLN A 192 -0.41 17.10 17.54
CA GLN A 192 -1.45 16.12 17.87
C GLN A 192 -0.98 14.68 17.63
N ARG A 193 -0.35 14.40 16.48
CA ARG A 193 0.18 13.06 16.17
C ARG A 193 1.34 12.66 17.07
N ALA A 194 2.07 13.60 17.67
CA ALA A 194 3.10 13.32 18.65
C ALA A 194 2.49 13.00 20.02
N SER A 195 1.44 13.72 20.45
CA SER A 195 0.73 13.41 21.70
C SER A 195 -0.02 12.08 21.62
N GLU A 196 -0.70 11.79 20.52
CA GLU A 196 -1.35 10.51 20.24
C GLU A 196 -0.35 9.34 20.35
N ARG A 197 0.79 9.43 19.64
CA ARG A 197 1.84 8.39 19.71
C ARG A 197 2.42 8.22 21.11
N THR A 198 2.49 9.29 21.89
CA THR A 198 2.96 9.22 23.29
C THR A 198 1.93 8.50 24.16
N ALA A 199 0.64 8.83 24.01
CA ALA A 199 -0.45 8.16 24.71
C ALA A 199 -0.56 6.67 24.32
N GLU A 200 -0.43 6.34 23.04
CA GLU A 200 -0.40 4.95 22.54
C GLU A 200 0.77 4.16 23.14
N ARG A 201 1.97 4.76 23.19
CA ARG A 201 3.14 4.12 23.82
C ARG A 201 2.92 3.87 25.30
N GLN A 202 2.39 4.84 26.04
CA GLN A 202 2.09 4.68 27.47
C GLN A 202 1.04 3.59 27.72
N ALA A 203 -0.02 3.55 26.90
CA ALA A 203 -1.03 2.50 26.98
C ALA A 203 -0.46 1.11 26.66
N ALA A 204 0.40 1.02 25.64
CA ALA A 204 1.09 -0.22 25.29
C ALA A 204 2.04 -0.67 26.40
N GLU A 205 2.82 0.23 26.99
CA GLU A 205 3.71 -0.04 28.12
C GLU A 205 2.93 -0.55 29.34
N THR A 206 1.80 0.08 29.67
CA THR A 206 0.93 -0.38 30.77
C THR A 206 0.40 -1.79 30.50
N LYS A 207 -0.05 -2.06 29.27
CA LYS A 207 -0.51 -3.40 28.89
C LYS A 207 0.59 -4.45 28.96
N VAL A 208 1.83 -4.11 28.56
CA VAL A 208 2.98 -5.00 28.70
C VAL A 208 3.29 -5.29 30.16
N GLN A 209 3.26 -4.28 31.04
CA GLN A 209 3.45 -4.45 32.49
C GLN A 209 2.36 -5.32 33.12
N GLU A 210 1.11 -5.14 32.69
CA GLU A 210 -0.02 -5.98 33.13
C GLU A 210 0.19 -7.45 32.70
N LEU A 211 0.55 -7.69 31.44
CA LEU A 211 0.84 -9.04 30.94
C LEU A 211 2.04 -9.69 31.67
N GLN A 212 3.08 -8.91 31.97
CA GLN A 212 4.22 -9.40 32.76
C GLN A 212 3.77 -9.81 34.17
N THR A 213 2.89 -9.03 34.79
CA THR A 213 2.32 -9.33 36.12
C THR A 213 1.45 -10.58 36.07
N GLN A 214 0.58 -10.71 35.06
CA GLN A 214 -0.25 -11.91 34.85
C GLN A 214 0.61 -13.15 34.62
N LEU A 215 1.67 -13.05 33.80
CA LEU A 215 2.60 -14.15 33.56
C LEU A 215 3.36 -14.56 34.83
N ALA A 216 3.76 -13.59 35.66
CA ALA A 216 4.39 -13.88 36.95
C ALA A 216 3.44 -14.62 37.90
N ARG A 217 2.15 -14.24 37.95
CA ARG A 217 1.12 -14.95 38.72
C ARG A 217 0.94 -16.38 38.23
N VAL A 218 0.74 -16.58 36.93
CA VAL A 218 0.59 -17.93 36.34
C VAL A 218 1.82 -18.80 36.61
N ARG A 219 3.03 -18.24 36.57
CA ARG A 219 4.26 -18.96 36.94
C ARG A 219 4.30 -19.35 38.41
N ALA A 220 3.85 -18.48 39.31
CA ALA A 220 3.77 -18.78 40.74
C ALA A 220 2.71 -19.85 41.05
N ASP A 221 1.54 -19.75 40.40
CA ASP A 221 0.44 -20.71 40.56
C ASP A 221 0.85 -22.09 40.03
N SER A 222 1.40 -22.16 38.81
CA SER A 222 1.91 -23.42 38.24
C SER A 222 3.06 -24.03 39.05
N ALA A 223 3.97 -23.22 39.59
CA ALA A 223 5.02 -23.71 40.49
C ALA A 223 4.42 -24.33 41.77
N SER A 224 3.37 -23.70 42.32
CA SER A 224 2.64 -24.20 43.49
C SER A 224 1.88 -25.50 43.19
N GLU A 225 1.22 -25.59 42.03
CA GLU A 225 0.56 -26.82 41.57
C GLU A 225 1.55 -27.97 41.36
N VAL A 226 2.70 -27.70 40.74
CA VAL A 226 3.77 -28.70 40.56
C VAL A 226 4.33 -29.16 41.90
N ALA A 227 4.54 -28.26 42.87
CA ALA A 227 4.96 -28.63 44.21
C ALA A 227 3.91 -29.52 44.90
N ALA A 228 2.63 -29.15 44.84
CA ALA A 228 1.54 -29.95 45.40
C ALA A 228 1.42 -31.33 44.71
N ALA A 229 1.59 -31.42 43.39
CA ALA A 229 1.58 -32.67 42.65
C ALA A 229 2.76 -33.59 43.04
N ARG A 230 3.96 -33.01 43.25
CA ARG A 230 5.13 -33.76 43.72
C ARG A 230 4.91 -34.32 45.13
N GLU A 231 4.35 -33.54 46.04
CA GLU A 231 4.03 -34.01 47.39
C GLU A 231 2.96 -35.11 47.38
N ARG A 232 1.92 -35.00 46.53
CA ARG A 232 0.94 -36.09 46.36
C ARG A 232 1.58 -37.36 45.83
N THR A 233 2.55 -37.24 44.92
CA THR A 233 3.28 -38.38 44.35
C THR A 233 4.13 -39.06 45.42
N ARG A 234 4.90 -38.28 46.19
CA ARG A 234 5.68 -38.80 47.35
C ARG A 234 4.78 -39.52 48.35
N ALA A 235 3.67 -38.91 48.75
CA ALA A 235 2.73 -39.54 49.69
C ALA A 235 2.08 -40.82 49.11
N ALA A 236 1.90 -40.92 47.80
CA ALA A 236 1.40 -42.12 47.15
C ALA A 236 2.47 -43.23 47.09
N GLU A 237 3.74 -42.86 46.84
CA GLU A 237 4.90 -43.76 46.88
C GLU A 237 5.11 -44.32 48.29
N GLU A 238 5.13 -43.46 49.32
CA GLU A 238 5.23 -43.87 50.72
C GLU A 238 4.12 -44.86 51.11
N ARG A 239 2.87 -44.61 50.71
CA ARG A 239 1.76 -45.56 50.94
C ARG A 239 1.92 -46.85 50.14
N ALA A 240 2.50 -46.80 48.95
CA ALA A 240 2.76 -47.99 48.15
C ALA A 240 3.85 -48.85 48.81
N GLU A 241 4.94 -48.24 49.28
CA GLU A 241 5.99 -48.89 50.05
C GLU A 241 5.44 -49.50 51.35
N GLN A 242 4.63 -48.74 52.09
CA GLN A 242 3.99 -49.21 53.33
C GLN A 242 3.12 -50.46 53.07
N ARG A 243 2.29 -50.45 52.01
CA ARG A 243 1.50 -51.63 51.61
C ARG A 243 2.36 -52.80 51.14
N MET A 244 3.49 -52.54 50.49
CA MET A 244 4.42 -53.62 50.10
C MET A 244 5.09 -54.25 51.32
N ALA A 245 5.45 -53.44 52.32
CA ALA A 245 5.98 -53.91 53.60
C ALA A 245 4.93 -54.72 54.38
N GLU A 246 3.68 -54.24 54.46
CA GLU A 246 2.56 -54.97 55.07
C GLU A 246 2.33 -56.32 54.38
N ARG A 247 2.23 -56.35 53.04
CA ARG A 247 2.09 -57.61 52.27
C ARG A 247 3.29 -58.56 52.44
N ALA A 248 4.50 -58.04 52.65
CA ALA A 248 5.66 -58.86 52.93
C ALA A 248 5.57 -59.48 54.34
N ALA A 249 5.15 -58.69 55.34
CA ALA A 249 4.92 -59.16 56.70
C ALA A 249 3.78 -60.21 56.76
N ASP A 250 2.66 -59.96 56.08
CA ASP A 250 1.53 -60.90 55.99
C ASP A 250 1.96 -62.22 55.33
N ARG A 251 2.76 -62.16 54.26
CA ARG A 251 3.30 -63.37 53.61
C ARG A 251 4.23 -64.14 54.54
N ALA A 252 5.13 -63.47 55.25
CA ALA A 252 6.01 -64.11 56.23
C ALA A 252 5.20 -64.78 57.35
N ALA A 253 4.18 -64.10 57.89
CA ALA A 253 3.29 -64.65 58.91
C ALA A 253 2.49 -65.86 58.40
N ALA A 254 1.98 -65.81 57.16
CA ALA A 254 1.28 -66.92 56.52
C ALA A 254 2.22 -68.12 56.27
N GLU A 255 3.46 -67.87 55.83
CA GLU A 255 4.48 -68.91 55.64
C GLU A 255 4.85 -69.58 56.97
N GLU A 256 5.02 -68.81 58.05
CA GLU A 256 5.25 -69.36 59.39
C GLU A 256 4.06 -70.21 59.86
N ALA A 257 2.83 -69.74 59.68
CA ALA A 257 1.63 -70.50 60.04
C ALA A 257 1.54 -71.80 59.23
N ALA A 258 1.83 -71.76 57.93
CA ALA A 258 1.89 -72.94 57.08
C ALA A 258 3.00 -73.92 57.51
N ALA A 259 4.17 -73.42 57.91
CA ALA A 259 5.24 -74.26 58.44
C ALA A 259 4.85 -74.95 59.75
N ARG A 260 4.18 -74.24 60.67
CA ARG A 260 3.64 -74.83 61.92
C ARG A 260 2.61 -75.92 61.63
N LEU A 261 1.65 -75.65 60.73
CA LEU A 261 0.65 -76.64 60.32
C LEU A 261 1.29 -77.87 59.67
N ARG A 262 2.31 -77.70 58.82
CA ARG A 262 3.05 -78.83 58.24
C ARG A 262 3.77 -79.66 59.30
N ALA A 263 4.40 -79.01 60.28
CA ALA A 263 5.04 -79.69 61.40
C ALA A 263 4.03 -80.48 62.24
N GLU A 264 2.86 -79.90 62.51
CA GLU A 264 1.76 -80.56 63.22
C GLU A 264 1.20 -81.75 62.45
N VAL A 265 0.94 -81.61 61.14
CA VAL A 265 0.53 -82.72 60.27
C VAL A 265 1.57 -83.83 60.25
N ASN A 266 2.86 -83.50 60.18
CA ASN A 266 3.93 -84.49 60.23
C ASN A 266 3.98 -85.21 61.58
N ARG A 267 3.74 -84.49 62.68
CA ARG A 267 3.63 -85.07 64.02
C ARG A 267 2.44 -86.02 64.12
N VAL A 268 1.25 -85.58 63.70
CA VAL A 268 0.03 -86.42 63.68
C VAL A 268 0.24 -87.65 62.80
N ARG A 269 0.91 -87.54 61.64
CA ARG A 269 1.26 -88.68 60.80
C ARG A 269 2.23 -89.64 61.49
N ALA A 270 3.22 -89.13 62.22
CA ALA A 270 4.17 -89.95 62.97
C ALA A 270 3.47 -90.67 64.14
N ASP A 271 2.63 -89.95 64.89
CA ASP A 271 1.84 -90.50 66.00
C ASP A 271 0.85 -91.56 65.48
N ALA A 272 0.11 -91.27 64.40
CA ALA A 272 -0.78 -92.24 63.76
C ALA A 272 -0.02 -93.44 63.19
N ALA A 273 1.17 -93.26 62.61
CA ALA A 273 2.00 -94.37 62.16
C ALA A 273 2.47 -95.24 63.33
N ALA A 274 2.82 -94.63 64.47
CA ALA A 274 3.18 -95.34 65.70
C ALA A 274 1.97 -96.10 66.28
N GLU A 275 0.78 -95.50 66.32
CA GLU A 275 -0.46 -96.15 66.74
C GLU A 275 -0.83 -97.31 65.82
N ILE A 276 -0.74 -97.14 64.49
CA ILE A 276 -0.96 -98.23 63.52
C ILE A 276 0.07 -99.34 63.73
N ALA A 277 1.34 -99.00 63.98
CA ALA A 277 2.38 -100.00 64.26
C ALA A 277 2.09 -100.76 65.57
N ALA A 278 1.65 -100.05 66.62
CA ALA A 278 1.25 -100.64 67.90
C ALA A 278 0.01 -101.54 67.74
N ALA A 279 -1.03 -101.07 67.05
CA ALA A 279 -2.25 -101.82 66.76
C ALA A 279 -1.96 -103.05 65.89
N ARG A 280 -1.07 -102.93 64.88
CA ARG A 280 -0.59 -104.10 64.11
C ARG A 280 0.23 -105.05 64.96
N GLY A 281 1.03 -104.55 65.90
CA GLY A 281 1.75 -105.36 66.87
C GLY A 281 0.81 -106.15 67.78
N GLN A 282 -0.23 -105.48 68.31
CA GLN A 282 -1.29 -106.10 69.11
C GLN A 282 -2.08 -107.12 68.29
N ALA A 283 -2.55 -106.75 67.10
CA ALA A 283 -3.26 -107.65 66.20
C ALA A 283 -2.40 -108.86 65.80
N ARG A 284 -1.09 -108.68 65.57
CA ARG A 284 -0.17 -109.81 65.35
C ARG A 284 -0.04 -110.70 66.59
N ALA A 285 0.07 -110.13 67.77
CA ALA A 285 0.11 -110.90 69.03
C ALA A 285 -1.21 -111.65 69.28
N GLU A 286 -2.36 -111.03 68.98
CA GLU A 286 -3.68 -111.67 69.02
C GLU A 286 -3.80 -112.78 67.98
N VAL A 287 -3.35 -112.56 66.74
CA VAL A 287 -3.31 -113.58 65.69
C VAL A 287 -2.37 -114.72 66.09
N ASP A 288 -1.21 -114.45 66.68
CA ASP A 288 -0.29 -115.48 67.15
C ASP A 288 -0.89 -116.26 68.34
N ASN A 289 -1.60 -115.60 69.25
CA ASN A 289 -2.34 -116.27 70.33
C ASN A 289 -3.51 -117.10 69.78
N ALA A 290 -4.30 -116.55 68.86
CA ALA A 290 -5.37 -117.25 68.18
C ALA A 290 -4.83 -118.42 67.34
N ARG A 291 -3.64 -118.29 66.76
CA ARG A 291 -2.94 -119.35 66.03
C ARG A 291 -2.41 -120.42 66.96
N ARG A 292 -1.85 -120.08 68.13
CA ARG A 292 -1.48 -121.08 69.16
C ARG A 292 -2.71 -121.80 69.71
N TYR A 293 -3.83 -121.08 69.88
CA TYR A 293 -5.12 -121.65 70.27
C TYR A 293 -5.69 -122.54 69.17
N ALA A 294 -5.65 -122.09 67.91
CA ALA A 294 -6.07 -122.85 66.74
C ALA A 294 -5.13 -124.02 66.41
N GLU A 295 -3.84 -123.94 66.72
CA GLU A 295 -2.89 -125.05 66.64
C GLU A 295 -3.12 -126.06 67.76
N GLY A 296 -3.57 -125.61 68.94
CA GLY A 296 -4.14 -126.47 69.99
C GLY A 296 -5.39 -127.20 69.51
N MET A 297 -6.33 -126.47 68.89
CA MET A 297 -7.56 -127.02 68.32
C MET A 297 -7.30 -127.88 67.07
N LEU A 298 -6.30 -127.58 66.23
CA LEU A 298 -5.88 -128.35 65.05
C LEU A 298 -5.13 -129.62 65.45
N ARG A 299 -4.49 -129.66 66.63
CA ARG A 299 -3.96 -130.90 67.21
C ARG A 299 -5.11 -131.80 67.70
N GLN A 300 -6.25 -131.23 68.07
CA GLN A 300 -7.47 -131.92 68.49
C GLN A 300 -8.43 -132.26 67.32
N ALA A 301 -8.35 -131.53 66.20
CA ALA A 301 -9.17 -131.73 65.00
C ALA A 301 -8.49 -132.54 63.88
N ARG A 302 -7.17 -132.80 63.98
CA ARG A 302 -6.45 -133.70 63.05
C ARG A 302 -6.66 -135.20 63.33
N GLU A 303 -7.42 -135.55 64.37
CA GLU A 303 -7.96 -136.91 64.59
C GLU A 303 -9.34 -137.13 63.95
N VAL A 304 -10.00 -136.08 63.41
CA VAL A 304 -11.32 -136.20 62.78
C VAL A 304 -11.28 -135.66 61.35
N ALA A 305 -10.89 -136.57 60.46
CA ALA A 305 -11.34 -136.68 59.08
C ALA A 305 -11.08 -135.49 58.12
N ALA A 306 -10.10 -135.75 57.25
CA ALA A 306 -10.08 -135.28 55.89
C ALA A 306 -11.43 -135.54 55.16
N ALA A 307 -12.04 -134.51 54.57
CA ALA A 307 -12.69 -134.55 53.26
C ALA A 307 -13.41 -133.24 52.89
N THR A 308 -13.16 -132.80 51.65
CA THR A 308 -14.09 -132.15 50.69
C THR A 308 -14.46 -130.65 50.78
N SER A 309 -14.07 -129.88 49.75
CA SER A 309 -14.93 -129.17 48.76
C SER A 309 -14.11 -128.04 48.07
N LYS A 310 -13.76 -128.15 46.78
CA LYS A 310 -14.49 -127.81 45.52
C LYS A 310 -14.82 -126.29 45.38
N PRO A 311 -14.19 -125.54 44.44
CA PRO A 311 -14.43 -124.11 44.22
C PRO A 311 -15.31 -123.82 42.99
N ALA A 312 -16.12 -122.76 43.06
CA ALA A 312 -16.79 -122.08 41.94
C ALA A 312 -17.39 -120.75 42.43
N PRO A 313 -17.74 -119.78 41.57
CA PRO A 313 -17.21 -119.49 40.23
C PRO A 313 -16.91 -117.99 39.98
N GLY A 314 -16.05 -117.73 38.99
CA GLY A 314 -16.24 -116.68 37.98
C GLY A 314 -16.23 -115.21 38.43
N LEU A 315 -15.06 -114.67 38.77
CA LEU A 315 -14.84 -113.23 38.68
C LEU A 315 -14.85 -112.80 37.21
N LEU A 316 -15.87 -112.03 36.81
CA LEU A 316 -15.91 -111.31 35.54
C LEU A 316 -14.69 -110.40 35.47
N THR A 317 -13.75 -110.78 34.62
CA THR A 317 -12.54 -110.01 34.39
C THR A 317 -12.85 -109.00 33.28
N ILE A 318 -13.04 -107.74 33.66
CA ILE A 318 -12.96 -106.65 32.67
C ILE A 318 -11.59 -106.81 31.99
N PRO A 319 -11.52 -106.94 30.66
CA PRO A 319 -10.24 -107.11 29.98
C PRO A 319 -9.38 -105.89 30.27
N ILE A 320 -8.19 -106.09 30.83
CA ILE A 320 -7.23 -105.01 31.05
C ILE A 320 -6.43 -104.89 29.76
N ALA A 321 -6.56 -103.75 29.09
CA ALA A 321 -5.77 -103.48 27.90
C ALA A 321 -4.27 -103.41 28.24
N PRO A 322 -3.41 -103.97 27.37
CA PRO A 322 -1.97 -103.72 27.42
C PRO A 322 -1.67 -102.21 27.36
N VAL A 323 -0.62 -101.76 28.05
CA VAL A 323 -0.25 -100.34 28.19
C VAL A 323 -0.12 -99.64 26.82
N GLN A 324 0.28 -100.39 25.80
CA GLN A 324 0.50 -99.94 24.43
C GLN A 324 -0.81 -99.63 23.68
N VAL A 325 -1.90 -100.33 24.02
CA VAL A 325 -3.21 -100.23 23.34
C VAL A 325 -4.13 -99.21 24.04
N ARG A 326 -3.88 -98.94 25.33
CA ARG A 326 -4.70 -98.08 26.20
C ARG A 326 -5.00 -96.66 25.65
N PRO A 327 -4.10 -95.95 24.96
CA PRO A 327 -4.41 -94.62 24.44
C PRO A 327 -5.51 -94.58 23.37
N GLN A 328 -5.79 -95.70 22.70
CA GLN A 328 -6.66 -95.75 21.52
C GLN A 328 -8.01 -96.45 21.73
N ILE A 329 -8.33 -96.83 22.98
CA ILE A 329 -9.51 -97.65 23.32
C ILE A 329 -10.52 -96.94 24.23
N GLY A 330 -10.36 -95.64 24.46
CA GLY A 330 -11.23 -94.85 25.34
C GLY A 330 -12.74 -95.04 25.08
N PRO A 331 -13.21 -95.01 23.81
CA PRO A 331 -14.62 -95.27 23.51
C PRO A 331 -15.08 -96.70 23.85
N ILE A 332 -14.21 -97.71 23.67
CA ILE A 332 -14.50 -99.11 23.97
C ILE A 332 -14.59 -99.32 25.50
N GLU A 333 -13.64 -98.75 26.26
CA GLU A 333 -13.65 -98.81 27.73
C GLU A 333 -14.86 -98.09 28.32
N ALA A 334 -15.24 -96.93 27.79
CA ALA A 334 -16.42 -96.19 28.25
C ALA A 334 -17.73 -96.98 28.07
N ALA A 335 -17.86 -97.70 26.95
CA ALA A 335 -19.02 -98.55 26.68
C ALA A 335 -19.10 -99.77 27.62
N VAL A 336 -17.96 -100.45 27.83
CA VAL A 336 -17.89 -101.63 28.73
C VAL A 336 -18.07 -101.22 30.20
N ASP A 337 -17.51 -100.08 30.63
CA ASP A 337 -17.70 -99.54 31.99
C ASP A 337 -19.16 -99.13 32.23
N ALA A 338 -19.82 -98.50 31.26
CA ALA A 338 -21.23 -98.15 31.37
C ALA A 338 -22.12 -99.39 31.52
N LEU A 339 -21.88 -100.45 30.74
CA LEU A 339 -22.59 -101.73 30.89
C LEU A 339 -22.29 -102.40 32.24
N TYR A 340 -21.03 -102.42 32.67
CA TYR A 340 -20.66 -103.00 33.97
C TYR A 340 -21.37 -102.27 35.13
N ARG A 341 -21.48 -100.94 35.06
CA ARG A 341 -22.22 -100.15 36.05
C ARG A 341 -23.71 -100.44 36.02
N ILE A 342 -24.32 -100.60 34.84
CA ILE A 342 -25.72 -100.99 34.73
C ILE A 342 -25.95 -102.38 35.34
N ASP A 343 -25.11 -103.36 34.98
CA ASP A 343 -25.17 -104.72 35.55
C ASP A 343 -25.02 -104.71 37.07
N TYR A 344 -24.06 -103.94 37.60
CA TYR A 344 -23.87 -103.76 39.05
C TYR A 344 -25.07 -103.08 39.72
N LEU A 345 -25.65 -102.05 39.11
CA LEU A 345 -26.86 -101.39 39.63
C LEU A 345 -28.06 -102.34 39.65
N LEU A 346 -28.19 -103.22 38.66
CA LEU A 346 -29.26 -104.22 38.65
C LEU A 346 -29.02 -105.31 39.67
N GLU A 347 -27.79 -105.80 39.79
CA GLU A 347 -27.42 -106.81 40.78
C GLU A 347 -27.62 -106.30 42.21
N THR A 348 -27.27 -105.04 42.48
CA THR A 348 -27.45 -104.40 43.79
C THR A 348 -28.88 -103.94 44.05
N GLY A 349 -29.60 -103.44 43.04
CA GLY A 349 -31.01 -103.06 43.14
C GLY A 349 -31.97 -104.25 43.23
N LEU A 350 -31.50 -105.44 42.85
CA LEU A 350 -32.24 -106.70 43.05
C LEU A 350 -32.15 -107.23 44.50
N ALA A 351 -31.25 -106.73 45.34
CA ALA A 351 -31.10 -107.13 46.74
C ALA A 351 -32.08 -106.37 47.66
N PRO A 352 -32.81 -107.06 48.56
CA PRO A 352 -33.92 -106.46 49.32
C PRO A 352 -33.51 -105.42 50.39
N GLU A 353 -32.22 -105.27 50.71
CA GLU A 353 -31.72 -104.43 51.82
C GLU A 353 -30.89 -103.21 51.38
N ARG A 354 -31.03 -102.76 50.13
CA ARG A 354 -30.21 -101.67 49.56
C ARG A 354 -31.01 -100.46 49.09
N PRO A 355 -30.39 -99.25 49.04
CA PRO A 355 -31.06 -98.02 48.65
C PRO A 355 -31.61 -98.10 47.22
N PRO A 356 -32.73 -97.39 46.94
CA PRO A 356 -33.37 -97.39 45.63
C PRO A 356 -32.40 -96.88 44.55
N VAL A 357 -32.42 -97.54 43.38
CA VAL A 357 -31.59 -97.16 42.23
C VAL A 357 -31.99 -95.77 41.72
N ASP A 358 -31.01 -94.88 41.54
CA ASP A 358 -31.20 -93.58 40.91
C ASP A 358 -31.51 -93.76 39.40
N ILE A 359 -32.79 -93.55 39.05
CA ILE A 359 -33.31 -93.72 37.70
C ILE A 359 -32.68 -92.72 36.72
N ASN A 360 -32.32 -91.51 37.17
CA ASN A 360 -31.68 -90.51 36.29
C ASN A 360 -30.23 -90.92 35.98
N TYR A 361 -29.52 -91.47 36.97
CA TYR A 361 -28.20 -92.04 36.76
C TYR A 361 -28.24 -93.25 35.82
N LEU A 362 -29.19 -94.17 36.03
CA LEU A 362 -29.41 -95.31 35.14
C LEU A 362 -29.74 -94.86 33.70
N ARG A 363 -30.63 -93.87 33.54
CA ARG A 363 -30.99 -93.33 32.22
C ARG A 363 -29.79 -92.67 31.53
N GLY A 364 -28.92 -92.03 32.30
CA GLY A 364 -27.63 -91.51 31.83
C GLY A 364 -26.75 -92.62 31.28
N LEU A 365 -26.57 -93.72 32.04
CA LEU A 365 -25.78 -94.87 31.61
C LEU A 365 -26.36 -95.56 30.37
N THR A 366 -27.68 -95.76 30.32
CA THR A 366 -28.33 -96.37 29.15
C THR A 366 -28.14 -95.52 27.89
N ARG A 367 -28.14 -94.18 28.04
CA ARG A 367 -27.87 -93.27 26.93
C ARG A 367 -26.42 -93.35 26.48
N THR A 368 -25.46 -93.41 27.42
CA THR A 368 -24.03 -93.61 27.11
C THR A 368 -23.79 -94.91 26.34
N VAL A 369 -24.44 -96.00 26.72
CA VAL A 369 -24.37 -97.27 25.97
C VAL A 369 -24.94 -97.13 24.56
N GLN A 370 -26.11 -96.50 24.41
CA GLN A 370 -26.71 -96.26 23.08
C GLN A 370 -25.85 -95.38 22.17
N GLU A 371 -25.23 -94.33 22.73
CA GLU A 371 -24.35 -93.42 22.01
C GLU A 371 -23.09 -94.16 21.52
N HIS A 372 -22.42 -94.91 22.41
CA HIS A 372 -21.22 -95.64 22.03
C HIS A 372 -21.49 -96.88 21.16
N ALA A 373 -22.63 -97.56 21.31
CA ALA A 373 -22.98 -98.74 20.52
C ALA A 373 -23.01 -98.49 19.00
N ARG A 374 -23.30 -97.24 18.57
CA ARG A 374 -23.31 -96.84 17.14
C ARG A 374 -21.95 -96.97 16.48
N GLU A 375 -20.91 -96.67 17.23
CA GLU A 375 -19.53 -96.61 16.74
C GLU A 375 -18.71 -97.81 17.23
N LEU A 376 -19.19 -98.54 18.24
CA LEU A 376 -18.46 -99.62 18.89
C LEU A 376 -18.09 -100.78 17.93
N ALA A 377 -18.99 -101.16 17.02
CA ALA A 377 -18.69 -102.22 16.05
C ALA A 377 -17.51 -101.83 15.14
N SER A 378 -17.52 -100.60 14.62
CA SER A 378 -16.43 -100.08 13.79
C SER A 378 -15.16 -99.81 14.59
N GLU A 379 -15.27 -99.40 15.86
CA GLU A 379 -14.12 -99.19 16.74
C GLU A 379 -13.43 -100.52 17.07
N LEU A 380 -14.20 -101.59 17.34
CA LEU A 380 -13.66 -102.93 17.60
C LEU A 380 -12.99 -103.55 16.37
N GLU A 381 -13.60 -103.40 15.19
CA GLU A 381 -13.05 -103.92 13.93
C GLU A 381 -11.80 -103.15 13.47
N SER A 382 -11.81 -101.82 13.62
CA SER A 382 -10.69 -100.98 13.20
C SER A 382 -9.52 -100.97 14.19
N LEU A 383 -9.70 -101.38 15.44
CA LEU A 383 -8.66 -101.28 16.49
C LEU A 383 -7.31 -101.92 16.09
N PRO A 384 -7.24 -103.15 15.53
CA PRO A 384 -5.96 -103.74 15.13
C PRO A 384 -5.28 -102.97 13.99
N THR A 385 -6.06 -102.37 13.09
CA THR A 385 -5.54 -101.62 11.93
C THR A 385 -4.86 -100.29 12.30
N ARG A 386 -5.04 -99.83 13.54
CA ARG A 386 -4.42 -98.59 14.05
C ARG A 386 -2.96 -98.78 14.49
N PHE A 387 -2.48 -100.03 14.52
CA PHE A 387 -1.12 -100.37 14.91
C PHE A 387 -0.34 -100.90 13.72
N THR A 388 0.92 -100.48 13.61
CA THR A 388 1.84 -100.94 12.54
C THR A 388 2.71 -102.11 12.98
N ASN A 389 2.90 -102.30 14.29
CA ASN A 389 3.74 -103.37 14.84
C ASN A 389 2.89 -104.64 15.04
N GLN A 390 3.34 -105.77 14.50
CA GLN A 390 2.56 -107.03 14.57
C GLN A 390 2.19 -107.45 16.00
N THR A 391 3.09 -107.26 16.98
CA THR A 391 2.80 -107.54 18.40
C THR A 391 1.70 -106.66 18.98
N ASP A 392 1.63 -105.39 18.57
CA ASP A 392 0.60 -104.45 19.04
C ASP A 392 -0.72 -104.71 18.30
N VAL A 393 -0.67 -105.12 17.03
CA VAL A 393 -1.83 -105.59 16.25
C VAL A 393 -2.46 -106.83 16.89
N ASP A 394 -1.66 -107.83 17.26
CA ASP A 394 -2.15 -109.06 17.90
C ASP A 394 -2.73 -108.77 19.29
N ALA A 395 -2.09 -107.88 20.06
CA ALA A 395 -2.57 -107.43 21.36
C ALA A 395 -3.90 -106.65 21.25
N ALA A 396 -4.01 -105.77 20.27
CA ALA A 396 -5.22 -105.01 19.96
C ALA A 396 -6.37 -105.93 19.49
N ALA A 397 -6.09 -106.91 18.63
CA ALA A 397 -7.07 -107.91 18.19
C ALA A 397 -7.55 -108.78 19.35
N SER A 398 -6.63 -109.24 20.22
CA SER A 398 -7.00 -109.99 21.42
C SER A 398 -7.84 -109.16 22.38
N TYR A 399 -7.54 -107.87 22.55
CA TYR A 399 -8.31 -106.96 23.40
C TYR A 399 -9.70 -106.68 22.80
N ALA A 400 -9.79 -106.37 21.50
CA ALA A 400 -11.06 -106.14 20.81
C ALA A 400 -12.00 -107.34 20.94
N ASN A 401 -11.49 -108.56 20.73
CA ASN A 401 -12.26 -109.79 20.90
C ASN A 401 -12.74 -109.98 22.35
N ALA A 402 -11.87 -109.73 23.34
CA ALA A 402 -12.24 -109.85 24.74
C ALA A 402 -13.25 -108.77 25.18
N ALA A 403 -13.10 -107.53 24.71
CA ALA A 403 -14.00 -106.42 24.99
C ALA A 403 -15.38 -106.63 24.33
N GLY A 404 -15.40 -107.10 23.08
CA GLY A 404 -16.64 -107.49 22.40
C GLY A 404 -17.36 -108.62 23.13
N ALA A 405 -16.65 -109.67 23.53
CA ALA A 405 -17.22 -110.76 24.31
C ALA A 405 -17.77 -110.29 25.68
N ALA A 406 -17.03 -109.43 26.39
CA ALA A 406 -17.47 -108.84 27.65
C ALA A 406 -18.74 -107.99 27.45
N TYR A 407 -18.81 -107.19 26.39
CA TYR A 407 -19.98 -106.39 26.03
C TYR A 407 -21.21 -107.28 25.82
N THR A 408 -21.10 -108.34 25.01
CA THR A 408 -22.21 -109.28 24.77
C THR A 408 -22.67 -109.99 26.05
N VAL A 409 -21.74 -110.46 26.88
CA VAL A 409 -22.06 -111.17 28.13
C VAL A 409 -22.75 -110.24 29.14
N LEU A 410 -22.25 -109.01 29.30
CA LEU A 410 -22.87 -108.02 30.19
C LEU A 410 -24.28 -107.67 29.70
N LEU A 411 -24.48 -107.52 28.40
CA LEU A 411 -25.79 -107.19 27.85
C LEU A 411 -26.81 -108.32 28.05
N GLN A 412 -26.40 -109.57 27.85
CA GLN A 412 -27.23 -110.74 28.16
C GLN A 412 -27.60 -110.82 29.65
N ARG A 413 -26.66 -110.53 30.56
CA ARG A 413 -26.94 -110.50 32.01
C ARG A 413 -27.90 -109.37 32.37
N ILE A 414 -27.73 -108.19 31.79
CA ILE A 414 -28.62 -107.04 31.98
C ILE A 414 -30.03 -107.38 31.49
N GLU A 415 -30.17 -108.04 30.33
CA GLU A 415 -31.46 -108.47 29.79
C GLU A 415 -32.13 -109.52 30.72
N GLN A 416 -31.37 -110.50 31.21
CA GLN A 416 -31.86 -111.49 32.18
C GLN A 416 -32.26 -110.85 33.53
N ALA A 417 -31.47 -109.90 34.02
CA ALA A 417 -31.76 -109.16 35.26
C ALA A 417 -33.01 -108.30 35.10
N THR A 418 -33.17 -107.65 33.94
CA THR A 418 -34.36 -106.87 33.59
C THR A 418 -35.60 -107.73 33.49
N GLN A 419 -35.50 -108.93 32.91
CA GLN A 419 -36.59 -109.89 32.87
C GLN A 419 -37.00 -110.37 34.28
N LYS A 420 -36.03 -110.52 35.20
CA LYS A 420 -36.30 -110.83 36.62
C LYS A 420 -36.95 -109.65 37.36
N LEU A 421 -36.57 -108.41 37.04
CA LEU A 421 -37.17 -107.21 37.61
C LEU A 421 -38.61 -107.01 37.16
N ARG A 422 -38.94 -107.31 35.89
CA ARG A 422 -40.32 -107.24 35.36
C ARG A 422 -41.31 -108.19 36.05
N ASN A 423 -40.81 -109.18 36.79
CA ASN A 423 -41.63 -110.08 37.60
C ASN A 423 -41.88 -109.53 39.02
N ARG A 424 -41.41 -108.33 39.35
CA ARG A 424 -41.65 -107.64 40.64
C ARG A 424 -42.64 -106.49 40.40
N ASP A 425 -43.81 -106.53 41.03
CA ASP A 425 -44.85 -105.49 40.96
C ASP A 425 -44.44 -104.23 41.77
N THR A 426 -43.54 -103.41 41.23
CA THR A 426 -43.26 -102.07 41.77
C THR A 426 -43.09 -101.03 40.66
N ASP A 427 -43.65 -99.82 40.86
CA ASP A 427 -43.58 -98.71 39.90
C ASP A 427 -42.13 -98.37 39.48
N GLN A 428 -41.18 -98.53 40.41
CA GLN A 428 -39.76 -98.33 40.15
C GLN A 428 -39.13 -99.45 39.28
N ALA A 429 -39.57 -100.70 39.44
CA ALA A 429 -39.10 -101.80 38.58
C ALA A 429 -39.58 -101.63 37.13
N ASP A 430 -40.78 -101.06 36.94
CA ASP A 430 -41.32 -100.73 35.62
C ASP A 430 -40.53 -99.61 34.93
N GLU A 431 -40.18 -98.54 35.65
CA GLU A 431 -39.37 -97.46 35.07
C GLU A 431 -37.94 -97.91 34.71
N ILE A 432 -37.30 -98.70 35.59
CA ILE A 432 -35.99 -99.31 35.35
C ILE A 432 -36.07 -100.25 34.14
N GLY A 433 -37.10 -101.11 34.12
CA GLY A 433 -37.36 -102.04 33.03
C GLY A 433 -37.56 -101.34 31.70
N LYS A 434 -38.28 -100.22 31.67
CA LYS A 434 -38.52 -99.42 30.46
C LYS A 434 -37.25 -98.74 29.95
N ALA A 435 -36.44 -98.16 30.83
CA ALA A 435 -35.18 -97.53 30.44
C ALA A 435 -34.20 -98.55 29.81
N ILE A 436 -34.06 -99.73 30.42
CA ILE A 436 -33.16 -100.78 29.91
C ILE A 436 -33.74 -101.45 28.66
N SER A 437 -35.05 -101.68 28.61
CA SER A 437 -35.69 -102.23 27.40
C SER A 437 -35.55 -101.28 26.20
N THR A 438 -35.52 -99.96 26.45
CA THR A 438 -35.25 -98.96 25.40
C THR A 438 -33.80 -99.05 24.90
N MET A 439 -32.83 -99.27 25.80
CA MET A 439 -31.42 -99.48 25.46
C MET A 439 -31.20 -100.78 24.67
N VAL A 440 -31.67 -101.91 25.20
CA VAL A 440 -31.54 -103.24 24.57
C VAL A 440 -32.40 -103.34 23.29
N GLY A 441 -33.43 -102.50 23.17
CA GLY A 441 -34.25 -102.37 21.98
C GLY A 441 -33.61 -101.54 20.85
N ASP A 442 -32.56 -100.77 21.13
CA ASP A 442 -31.87 -99.96 20.12
C ASP A 442 -31.23 -100.87 19.06
N GLN A 443 -31.43 -100.53 17.79
CA GLN A 443 -30.96 -101.32 16.66
C GLN A 443 -29.42 -101.52 16.66
N TRP A 444 -28.66 -100.53 17.14
CA TRP A 444 -27.20 -100.58 17.16
C TRP A 444 -26.70 -101.45 18.32
N VAL A 445 -27.39 -101.40 19.45
CA VAL A 445 -27.12 -102.25 20.61
C VAL A 445 -27.44 -103.72 20.30
N ARG A 446 -28.52 -103.99 19.55
CA ARG A 446 -28.87 -105.34 19.08
C ARG A 446 -27.91 -105.87 18.02
N ALA A 447 -27.42 -105.03 17.12
CA ALA A 447 -26.46 -105.43 16.10
C ALA A 447 -25.19 -106.05 16.69
N LEU A 448 -24.75 -105.56 17.86
CA LEU A 448 -23.60 -106.07 18.61
C LEU A 448 -23.85 -107.41 19.34
N CYS A 449 -25.10 -107.87 19.41
CA CYS A 449 -25.47 -109.16 20.00
C CYS A 449 -25.63 -110.28 18.97
N GLN A 450 -25.64 -109.94 17.67
CA GLN A 450 -25.64 -110.95 16.61
C GLN A 450 -24.20 -111.42 16.39
N PRO A 451 -23.95 -112.74 16.30
CA PRO A 451 -22.62 -113.24 16.02
C PRO A 451 -22.17 -112.70 14.67
N ILE A 452 -21.05 -111.98 14.66
CA ILE A 452 -20.31 -111.63 13.46
C ILE A 452 -19.92 -112.97 12.82
N GLY A 453 -20.59 -113.31 11.71
CA GLY A 453 -20.37 -114.55 10.96
C GLY A 453 -19.09 -114.51 10.14
#